data_AF-A0A8S1RXV0-F1
#
_entry.id   AF-A0A8S1RXV0-F1
#
_cell.length_a   1.000
_cell.length_b   1.000
_cell.length_c   1.000
_cell.angle_alpha   90.00
_cell.angle_beta   90.00
_cell.angle_gamma   90.00
#
_symmetry.space_group_name_H-M   'P 1'
#
loop_
_entity.id
_entity.type
_entity.pdbx_description
1 polymer ?
#
loop_
_entity_poly.entity_id
_entity_poly.type
_entity_poly.pdbx_seq_one_letter_code
_entity_poly.pdbx_strand_id
1 'polypeptide(L)'
;MSGELPKITSKSLFSTYVEKKNAEEEALKIRNRIDQIRQERDKIIKRIQSEELKAEQIYKHRLELQLKKEEKIRQKVEAPPPFSLGVSRAQRETLKRIKEEMLHRKKTEVKEFRSWHRHDLQETRLQKSLDHESYRSKVLQGKEEERQANLNTLSKLKERRNRIRYELEIEKDRIQREKNEYDQKIHELEQLEQLELANLQKTLQRQNQAKEKVNLAQTLSPKELEAKFGYNSTSS
;
A
#
# COMPACT_ATOMS: atom_id res chain seq x y z
N MET A 1 7.38 14.79 -30.41
CA MET A 1 7.29 14.60 -28.95
C MET A 1 8.65 14.90 -28.33
N SER A 2 8.75 15.96 -27.52
CA SER A 2 10.00 16.35 -26.86
C SER A 2 10.25 15.44 -25.65
N GLY A 3 11.02 14.36 -25.85
CA GLY A 3 11.24 13.32 -24.84
C GLY A 3 12.24 13.72 -23.75
N GLU A 4 12.01 14.84 -23.06
CA GLU A 4 12.81 15.19 -21.88
C GLU A 4 12.60 14.16 -20.77
N LEU A 5 13.69 13.61 -20.23
CA LEU A 5 13.62 12.70 -19.08
C LEU A 5 13.21 13.49 -17.83
N PRO A 6 12.27 12.99 -17.00
CA PRO A 6 11.84 13.68 -15.79
C PRO A 6 13.03 14.09 -14.91
N LYS A 7 12.96 15.31 -14.37
CA LYS A 7 13.98 15.86 -13.47
C LYS A 7 14.06 14.99 -12.23
N ILE A 8 15.24 14.48 -11.90
CA ILE A 8 15.41 13.51 -10.80
C ILE A 8 15.07 14.22 -9.49
N THR A 9 13.95 13.84 -8.89
CA THR A 9 13.62 14.21 -7.51
C THR A 9 14.58 13.49 -6.56
N SER A 10 15.11 14.21 -5.56
CA SER A 10 16.14 13.68 -4.64
C SER A 10 15.63 12.57 -3.71
N LYS A 11 14.31 12.47 -3.51
CA LYS A 11 13.68 11.36 -2.77
C LYS A 11 13.71 10.06 -3.61
N SER A 12 13.97 8.95 -2.95
CA SER A 12 13.77 7.61 -3.51
C SER A 12 12.28 7.26 -3.57
N LEU A 13 11.88 6.43 -4.54
CA LEU A 13 10.53 5.83 -4.61
C LEU A 13 10.17 5.14 -3.27
N PHE A 14 11.15 4.49 -2.63
CA PHE A 14 10.96 3.83 -1.34
C PHE A 14 10.62 4.83 -0.22
N SER A 15 11.32 5.96 -0.13
CA SER A 15 11.00 7.02 0.85
C SER A 15 9.61 7.61 0.62
N THR A 16 9.21 7.90 -0.62
CA THR A 16 7.86 8.40 -0.92
C THR A 16 6.78 7.38 -0.55
N TYR A 17 7.03 6.08 -0.76
CA TYR A 17 6.11 5.01 -0.35
C TYR A 17 6.00 4.87 1.18
N VAL A 18 7.11 5.00 1.93
CA VAL A 18 7.10 5.03 3.39
C VAL A 18 6.35 6.26 3.92
N GLU A 19 6.59 7.44 3.34
CA GLU A 19 5.85 8.67 3.69
C GLU A 19 4.34 8.53 3.45
N LYS A 20 3.93 7.90 2.34
CA LYS A 20 2.52 7.56 2.10
C LYS A 20 1.98 6.60 3.18
N LYS A 21 2.70 5.52 3.49
CA LYS A 21 2.21 4.52 4.44
C LYS A 21 2.09 5.06 5.87
N ASN A 22 2.98 5.96 6.28
CA ASN A 22 2.87 6.65 7.56
C ASN A 22 1.59 7.50 7.63
N ALA A 23 1.26 8.25 6.57
CA ALA A 23 0.03 9.05 6.51
C ALA A 23 -1.25 8.17 6.45
N GLU A 24 -1.19 7.02 5.76
CA GLU A 24 -2.27 6.03 5.73
C GLU A 24 -2.54 5.44 7.14
N GLU A 25 -1.50 5.14 7.90
CA GLU A 25 -1.63 4.73 9.32
C GLU A 25 -2.13 5.86 10.22
N GLU A 26 -1.69 7.10 9.99
CA GLU A 26 -2.08 8.26 10.80
C GLU A 26 -3.57 8.60 10.65
N ALA A 27 -4.08 8.60 9.41
CA ALA A 27 -5.52 8.70 9.14
C ALA A 27 -6.32 7.59 9.85
N LEU A 28 -5.80 6.36 9.90
CA LEU A 28 -6.43 5.26 10.65
C LEU A 28 -6.37 5.48 12.17
N LYS A 29 -5.26 6.01 12.71
CA LYS A 29 -5.10 6.34 14.14
C LYS A 29 -6.05 7.46 14.57
N ILE A 30 -6.26 8.49 13.76
CA ILE A 30 -7.25 9.56 14.06
C ILE A 30 -8.68 8.99 14.00
N ARG A 31 -9.02 8.21 12.96
CA ARG A 31 -10.34 7.56 12.85
C ARG A 31 -10.66 6.68 14.06
N ASN A 32 -9.70 5.89 14.53
CA ASN A 32 -9.87 5.05 15.72
C ASN A 32 -10.12 5.89 16.98
N ARG A 33 -9.51 7.08 17.12
CA ARG A 33 -9.80 8.01 18.22
C ARG A 33 -11.20 8.61 18.12
N ILE A 34 -11.63 9.05 16.93
CA ILE A 34 -13.01 9.51 16.68
C ILE A 34 -14.04 8.44 17.07
N ASP A 35 -13.83 7.19 16.64
CA ASP A 35 -14.77 6.10 16.93
C ASP A 35 -14.75 5.69 18.43
N GLN A 36 -13.63 5.86 19.14
CA GLN A 36 -13.57 5.75 20.60
C GLN A 36 -14.35 6.88 21.29
N ILE A 37 -14.14 8.15 20.91
CA ILE A 37 -14.86 9.32 21.43
C ILE A 37 -16.37 9.16 21.25
N ARG A 38 -16.81 8.68 20.08
CA ARG A 38 -18.22 8.35 19.81
C ARG A 38 -18.76 7.27 20.72
N GLN A 39 -18.02 6.17 20.89
CA GLN A 39 -18.43 5.11 21.82
C GLN A 39 -18.50 5.61 23.27
N GLU A 40 -17.64 6.51 23.70
CA GLU A 40 -17.72 7.13 25.04
C GLU A 40 -18.91 8.08 25.16
N ARG A 41 -19.12 8.94 24.16
CA ARG A 41 -20.30 9.82 24.08
C ARG A 41 -21.59 9.01 24.16
N ASP A 42 -21.69 7.90 23.43
CA ASP A 42 -22.88 7.04 23.44
C ASP A 42 -23.03 6.23 24.74
N LYS A 43 -21.93 5.83 25.40
CA LYS A 43 -21.97 5.30 26.78
C LYS A 43 -22.49 6.36 27.76
N ILE A 44 -22.12 7.63 27.60
CA ILE A 44 -22.58 8.73 28.45
C ILE A 44 -24.03 9.12 28.12
N ILE A 45 -24.46 9.10 26.85
CA ILE A 45 -25.87 9.29 26.47
C ILE A 45 -26.75 8.20 27.11
N LYS A 46 -26.30 6.94 27.09
CA LYS A 46 -26.99 5.84 27.79
C LYS A 46 -26.98 6.01 29.32
N ARG A 47 -25.93 6.60 29.90
CA ARG A 47 -25.90 7.00 31.32
C ARG A 47 -26.90 8.13 31.60
N ILE A 48 -26.92 9.19 30.80
CA ILE A 48 -27.87 10.31 30.86
C ILE A 48 -29.29 9.78 30.79
N GLN A 49 -29.63 8.97 29.78
CA GLN A 49 -30.94 8.33 29.68
C GLN A 49 -31.24 7.47 30.91
N SER A 50 -30.26 6.73 31.45
CA SER A 50 -30.46 5.99 32.71
C SER A 50 -30.56 6.88 33.95
N GLU A 51 -30.07 8.11 33.92
CA GLU A 51 -30.06 9.07 35.03
C GLU A 51 -31.31 9.95 34.99
N GLU A 52 -31.74 10.38 33.80
CA GLU A 52 -33.06 10.95 33.51
C GLU A 52 -34.16 9.93 33.83
N LEU A 53 -34.04 8.68 33.38
CA LEU A 53 -34.94 7.59 33.77
C LEU A 53 -34.81 7.21 35.25
N LYS A 54 -33.65 7.36 35.92
CA LYS A 54 -33.57 7.22 37.39
C LYS A 54 -34.18 8.39 38.12
N ALA A 55 -34.15 9.61 37.59
CA ALA A 55 -34.81 10.76 38.20
C ALA A 55 -36.33 10.63 38.03
N GLU A 56 -36.79 10.22 36.84
CA GLU A 56 -38.18 9.84 36.58
C GLU A 56 -38.61 8.62 37.37
N GLN A 57 -37.75 7.60 37.55
CA GLN A 57 -38.06 6.46 38.39
C GLN A 57 -38.04 6.89 39.85
N ILE A 58 -37.08 7.64 40.38
CA ILE A 58 -37.10 8.12 41.77
C ILE A 58 -38.29 9.09 42.01
N TYR A 59 -38.76 9.80 40.99
CA TYR A 59 -40.06 10.49 41.04
C TYR A 59 -41.21 9.48 41.05
N LYS A 60 -41.35 8.63 40.02
CA LYS A 60 -42.36 7.57 39.85
C LYS A 60 -42.30 6.48 40.92
N HIS A 61 -41.26 6.42 41.74
CA HIS A 61 -40.88 5.43 42.78
C HIS A 61 -40.57 6.08 44.13
N ARG A 62 -40.73 7.40 44.24
CA ARG A 62 -41.34 8.00 45.42
C ARG A 62 -42.87 7.95 45.28
N LEU A 63 -43.40 8.12 44.06
CA LEU A 63 -44.78 7.83 43.68
C LEU A 63 -45.10 6.31 43.68
N GLU A 64 -44.11 5.41 43.55
CA GLU A 64 -44.26 3.94 43.69
C GLU A 64 -43.75 3.38 45.03
N LEU A 65 -42.80 4.00 45.74
CA LEU A 65 -42.74 3.72 47.19
C LEU A 65 -43.92 4.38 47.94
N GLN A 66 -44.74 5.19 47.26
CA GLN A 66 -46.16 5.40 47.57
C GLN A 66 -47.03 4.24 47.05
N LEU A 67 -47.05 3.95 45.73
CA LEU A 67 -47.77 2.84 45.08
C LEU A 67 -47.03 1.47 45.21
N LYS A 68 -46.27 1.06 44.17
CA LYS A 68 -45.51 -0.19 44.03
C LYS A 68 -44.35 -0.44 45.02
N LYS A 69 -44.68 -0.58 46.30
CA LYS A 69 -43.85 -1.25 47.33
C LYS A 69 -43.74 -2.77 47.06
N GLU A 70 -43.16 -3.21 45.92
CA GLU A 70 -43.23 -4.62 45.44
C GLU A 70 -41.93 -5.25 44.83
N GLU A 71 -41.51 -4.89 43.61
CA GLU A 71 -41.29 -5.87 42.51
C GLU A 71 -39.92 -6.60 42.40
N LYS A 72 -38.87 -6.03 41.77
CA LYS A 72 -37.48 -6.57 41.59
C LYS A 72 -37.29 -7.64 40.47
N ILE A 73 -36.16 -8.38 40.50
CA ILE A 73 -35.69 -9.47 39.57
C ILE A 73 -34.92 -8.98 38.28
N ARG A 74 -34.05 -9.81 37.64
CA ARG A 74 -32.82 -9.42 36.84
C ARG A 74 -32.40 -10.37 35.65
N GLN A 75 -31.68 -9.82 34.62
CA GLN A 75 -30.61 -10.43 33.71
C GLN A 75 -31.00 -11.58 32.69
N LYS A 76 -30.21 -12.13 31.71
CA LYS A 76 -28.77 -12.09 31.24
C LYS A 76 -28.60 -12.48 29.69
N VAL A 77 -27.40 -12.43 29.06
CA VAL A 77 -27.08 -12.74 27.60
C VAL A 77 -25.63 -13.34 27.35
N GLU A 78 -25.28 -13.96 26.19
CA GLU A 78 -23.99 -14.69 25.86
C GLU A 78 -23.48 -14.68 24.36
N ALA A 79 -22.30 -15.28 24.00
CA ALA A 79 -21.61 -15.40 22.65
C ALA A 79 -20.48 -16.54 22.64
N PRO A 80 -19.41 -16.72 21.75
CA PRO A 80 -18.86 -16.05 20.53
C PRO A 80 -18.28 -16.99 19.33
N PRO A 81 -16.98 -17.10 18.83
CA PRO A 81 -16.54 -17.67 17.47
C PRO A 81 -15.42 -18.81 17.53
N PRO A 82 -14.35 -19.05 16.67
CA PRO A 82 -13.89 -18.75 15.26
C PRO A 82 -13.22 -19.95 14.43
N PHE A 83 -12.55 -19.77 13.24
CA PHE A 83 -11.77 -20.84 12.45
C PHE A 83 -10.71 -20.37 11.36
N SER A 84 -9.85 -21.24 10.74
CA SER A 84 -8.82 -21.01 9.63
C SER A 84 -8.25 -22.35 8.97
N LEU A 85 -7.29 -22.58 8.00
CA LEU A 85 -6.34 -21.89 7.04
C LEU A 85 -5.66 -22.88 5.97
N GLY A 86 -4.77 -22.48 4.99
CA GLY A 86 -3.98 -23.35 4.01
C GLY A 86 -3.26 -22.60 2.80
N VAL A 87 -2.52 -23.07 1.74
CA VAL A 87 -1.77 -24.30 1.20
C VAL A 87 -0.82 -23.94 -0.05
N SER A 88 0.21 -24.72 -0.54
CA SER A 88 1.02 -24.49 -1.84
C SER A 88 1.92 -25.68 -2.44
N ARG A 89 2.62 -25.60 -3.65
CA ARG A 89 3.58 -26.61 -4.33
C ARG A 89 4.40 -26.20 -5.65
N ALA A 90 5.36 -27.01 -6.25
CA ALA A 90 6.27 -26.71 -7.46
C ALA A 90 6.98 -27.91 -8.28
N GLN A 91 7.79 -27.72 -9.40
CA GLN A 91 8.46 -28.77 -10.31
C GLN A 91 9.78 -28.42 -11.19
N ARG A 92 10.30 -29.31 -12.14
CA ARG A 92 11.62 -29.39 -12.96
C ARG A 92 11.54 -30.31 -14.29
N GLU A 93 12.45 -30.62 -15.30
CA GLU A 93 13.78 -30.24 -16.00
C GLU A 93 14.13 -31.08 -17.34
N THR A 94 15.26 -30.91 -18.15
CA THR A 94 15.57 -31.57 -19.53
C THR A 94 17.06 -31.57 -20.15
N LEU A 95 17.46 -32.35 -21.24
CA LEU A 95 18.79 -32.49 -22.02
C LEU A 95 18.65 -32.79 -23.60
N LYS A 96 19.57 -33.15 -24.61
CA LYS A 96 20.99 -33.71 -24.86
C LYS A 96 21.58 -33.45 -26.36
N ARG A 97 22.67 -34.10 -26.94
CA ARG A 97 23.37 -33.77 -28.28
C ARG A 97 24.47 -34.75 -28.97
N ILE A 98 25.06 -34.43 -30.18
CA ILE A 98 26.33 -34.85 -31.02
C ILE A 98 26.40 -36.17 -31.92
N LYS A 99 27.28 -36.54 -32.94
CA LYS A 99 28.53 -36.15 -33.79
C LYS A 99 28.60 -36.99 -35.18
N GLU A 100 29.52 -37.22 -36.19
CA GLU A 100 30.94 -37.00 -36.80
C GLU A 100 30.93 -37.35 -38.39
N GLU A 101 31.88 -37.63 -39.38
CA GLU A 101 33.37 -37.75 -39.81
C GLU A 101 33.52 -37.73 -41.43
N MET A 102 34.48 -38.12 -42.38
CA MET A 102 35.89 -38.71 -42.65
C MET A 102 36.40 -38.57 -44.18
N LEU A 103 37.68 -38.86 -44.66
CA LEU A 103 38.21 -38.72 -46.11
C LEU A 103 39.59 -39.44 -46.58
N HIS A 104 39.93 -39.71 -47.91
CA HIS A 104 41.28 -40.23 -48.43
C HIS A 104 41.72 -40.15 -49.97
N ARG A 105 43.07 -40.13 -50.32
CA ARG A 105 43.84 -40.32 -51.66
C ARG A 105 44.60 -39.06 -52.25
N LYS A 106 45.59 -38.97 -53.22
CA LYS A 106 46.64 -39.79 -54.00
C LYS A 106 47.68 -38.83 -54.76
N LYS A 107 48.79 -39.28 -55.43
CA LYS A 107 49.87 -38.47 -56.14
C LYS A 107 50.42 -38.98 -57.52
N THR A 108 51.06 -38.15 -58.37
CA THR A 108 51.73 -38.49 -59.69
C THR A 108 52.75 -37.41 -60.20
N GLU A 109 53.63 -36.88 -59.36
CA GLU A 109 54.56 -35.80 -59.78
C GLU A 109 55.85 -36.31 -60.47
N VAL A 110 56.35 -35.59 -61.49
CA VAL A 110 57.55 -35.98 -62.26
C VAL A 110 58.57 -34.83 -62.51
N LYS A 111 58.48 -34.11 -63.64
CA LYS A 111 59.57 -33.20 -64.14
C LYS A 111 59.09 -31.87 -64.70
N GLU A 112 57.87 -31.82 -65.22
CA GLU A 112 57.06 -30.58 -65.35
C GLU A 112 57.17 -29.76 -64.06
N PHE A 113 57.11 -30.49 -62.94
CA PHE A 113 57.47 -30.12 -61.57
C PHE A 113 58.56 -29.04 -61.42
N ARG A 114 59.62 -28.94 -62.24
CA ARG A 114 60.63 -27.87 -62.05
C ARG A 114 60.28 -26.52 -62.70
N SER A 115 59.56 -26.51 -63.82
CA SER A 115 59.06 -25.26 -64.41
C SER A 115 57.76 -24.84 -63.73
N TRP A 116 56.89 -25.83 -63.48
CA TRP A 116 55.76 -25.75 -62.57
C TRP A 116 56.21 -25.14 -61.25
N HIS A 117 57.13 -25.74 -60.47
CA HIS A 117 57.56 -25.22 -59.16
C HIS A 117 58.13 -23.79 -59.17
N ARG A 118 58.59 -23.23 -60.30
CA ARG A 118 58.92 -21.78 -60.35
C ARG A 118 57.69 -20.90 -60.56
N HIS A 119 56.75 -21.36 -61.38
CA HIS A 119 55.43 -20.73 -61.57
C HIS A 119 54.59 -20.88 -60.29
N ASP A 120 54.38 -22.10 -59.81
CA ASP A 120 53.79 -22.49 -58.52
C ASP A 120 54.43 -21.76 -57.33
N LEU A 121 55.74 -21.47 -57.31
CA LEU A 121 56.35 -20.68 -56.23
C LEU A 121 56.08 -19.16 -56.37
N GLN A 122 55.84 -18.64 -57.58
CA GLN A 122 55.35 -17.27 -57.78
C GLN A 122 53.85 -17.16 -57.48
N GLU A 123 53.03 -18.09 -57.99
CA GLU A 123 51.61 -18.22 -57.69
C GLU A 123 51.38 -18.45 -56.19
N THR A 124 52.12 -19.36 -55.54
CA THR A 124 52.06 -19.58 -54.09
C THR A 124 52.48 -18.33 -53.31
N ARG A 125 53.40 -17.50 -53.81
CA ARG A 125 53.73 -16.22 -53.17
C ARG A 125 52.60 -15.19 -53.32
N LEU A 126 52.02 -15.07 -54.51
CA LEU A 126 50.89 -14.19 -54.78
C LEU A 126 49.64 -14.64 -54.00
N GLN A 127 49.30 -15.92 -54.07
CA GLN A 127 48.21 -16.56 -53.33
C GLN A 127 48.40 -16.38 -51.82
N LYS A 128 49.59 -16.62 -51.25
CA LYS A 128 49.86 -16.32 -49.83
C LYS A 128 49.68 -14.83 -49.50
N SER A 129 50.05 -13.92 -50.40
CA SER A 129 49.80 -12.48 -50.20
C SER A 129 48.30 -12.17 -50.17
N LEU A 130 47.53 -12.73 -51.12
CA LEU A 130 46.07 -12.60 -51.19
C LEU A 130 45.36 -13.29 -50.01
N ASP A 131 45.87 -14.42 -49.54
CA ASP A 131 45.38 -15.14 -48.35
C ASP A 131 45.64 -14.32 -47.09
N HIS A 132 46.82 -13.72 -46.94
CA HIS A 132 47.16 -12.83 -45.83
C HIS A 132 46.31 -11.55 -45.87
N GLU A 133 46.04 -10.98 -47.03
CA GLU A 133 45.17 -9.81 -47.19
C GLU A 133 43.69 -10.15 -46.95
N SER A 134 43.22 -11.30 -47.43
CA SER A 134 41.88 -11.85 -47.15
C SER A 134 41.70 -12.12 -45.66
N TYR A 135 42.70 -12.72 -45.00
CA TYR A 135 42.71 -12.95 -43.56
C TYR A 135 42.71 -11.63 -42.78
N ARG A 136 43.55 -10.66 -43.15
CA ARG A 136 43.57 -9.32 -42.55
C ARG A 136 42.22 -8.62 -42.69
N SER A 137 41.60 -8.72 -43.86
CA SER A 137 40.28 -8.15 -44.15
C SER A 137 39.19 -8.80 -43.31
N LYS A 138 39.17 -10.13 -43.21
CA LYS A 138 38.25 -10.89 -42.34
C LYS A 138 38.41 -10.53 -40.85
N VAL A 139 39.66 -10.34 -40.38
CA VAL A 139 39.95 -9.90 -39.00
C VAL A 139 39.49 -8.46 -38.74
N LEU A 140 39.61 -7.57 -39.74
CA LEU A 140 39.09 -6.20 -39.63
C LEU A 140 37.56 -6.17 -39.66
N GLN A 141 36.93 -6.94 -40.55
CA GLN A 141 35.48 -7.10 -40.61
C GLN A 141 34.91 -7.64 -39.30
N GLY A 142 35.48 -8.71 -38.73
CA GLY A 142 35.03 -9.24 -37.45
C GLY A 142 35.11 -8.24 -36.30
N LYS A 143 36.15 -7.38 -36.29
CA LYS A 143 36.29 -6.26 -35.32
C LYS A 143 35.34 -5.10 -35.59
N GLU A 144 34.81 -4.96 -36.80
CA GLU A 144 33.76 -3.98 -37.15
C GLU A 144 32.40 -4.49 -36.67
N GLU A 145 32.08 -5.75 -36.99
CA GLU A 145 30.86 -6.44 -36.57
C GLU A 145 30.74 -6.53 -35.05
N GLU A 146 31.83 -6.89 -34.35
CA GLU A 146 31.89 -6.89 -32.88
C GLU A 146 31.61 -5.50 -32.30
N ARG A 147 32.21 -4.45 -32.87
CA ARG A 147 32.01 -3.06 -32.39
C ARG A 147 30.58 -2.60 -32.62
N GLN A 148 29.98 -2.92 -33.78
CA GLN A 148 28.59 -2.60 -34.06
C GLN A 148 27.63 -3.39 -33.15
N ALA A 149 27.90 -4.66 -32.86
CA ALA A 149 27.14 -5.46 -31.90
C ALA A 149 27.21 -4.87 -30.48
N ASN A 150 28.39 -4.42 -30.06
CA ASN A 150 28.59 -3.74 -28.78
C ASN A 150 27.85 -2.39 -28.72
N LEU A 151 27.89 -1.57 -29.78
CA LEU A 151 27.12 -0.32 -29.87
C LEU A 151 25.61 -0.56 -29.83
N ASN A 152 25.10 -1.54 -30.59
CA ASN A 152 23.69 -1.93 -30.60
C ASN A 152 23.23 -2.40 -29.20
N THR A 153 24.07 -3.15 -28.50
CA THR A 153 23.80 -3.62 -27.13
C THR A 153 23.78 -2.45 -26.15
N LEU A 154 24.74 -1.53 -26.26
CA LEU A 154 24.80 -0.32 -25.43
C LEU A 154 23.58 0.60 -25.65
N SER A 155 23.06 0.71 -26.88
CA SER A 155 21.84 1.47 -27.15
C SER A 155 20.63 0.85 -26.44
N LYS A 156 20.39 -0.45 -26.63
CA LYS A 156 19.30 -1.19 -25.97
C LYS A 156 19.37 -1.09 -24.44
N LEU A 157 20.56 -1.11 -23.85
CA LEU A 157 20.75 -0.89 -22.41
C LEU A 157 20.45 0.55 -21.98
N LYS A 158 20.86 1.56 -22.75
CA LYS A 158 20.51 2.98 -22.50
C LYS A 158 19.00 3.21 -22.61
N GLU A 159 18.35 2.67 -23.63
CA GLU A 159 16.90 2.72 -23.86
C GLU A 159 16.15 2.07 -22.70
N ARG A 160 16.50 0.83 -22.32
CA ARG A 160 15.90 0.11 -21.18
C ARG A 160 16.06 0.89 -19.87
N ARG A 161 17.25 1.43 -19.59
CA ARG A 161 17.52 2.26 -18.40
C ARG A 161 16.67 3.54 -18.40
N ASN A 162 16.57 4.22 -19.55
CA ASN A 162 15.77 5.44 -19.69
C ASN A 162 14.27 5.15 -19.49
N ARG A 163 13.77 4.03 -20.04
CA ARG A 163 12.40 3.56 -19.83
C ARG A 163 12.12 3.26 -18.35
N ILE A 164 12.98 2.48 -17.68
CA ILE A 164 12.83 2.19 -16.25
C ILE A 164 12.83 3.48 -15.42
N ARG A 165 13.71 4.45 -15.73
CA ARG A 165 13.70 5.76 -15.06
C ARG A 165 12.38 6.52 -15.27
N TYR A 166 11.80 6.49 -16.47
CA TYR A 166 10.51 7.13 -16.74
C TYR A 166 9.36 6.45 -15.98
N GLU A 167 9.32 5.11 -15.97
CA GLU A 167 8.35 4.31 -15.21
C GLU A 167 8.46 4.57 -13.69
N LEU A 168 9.69 4.71 -13.15
CA LEU A 168 9.93 5.01 -11.74
C LEU A 168 9.49 6.42 -11.31
N GLU A 169 9.74 7.46 -12.12
CA GLU A 169 9.33 8.82 -11.77
C GLU A 169 7.80 9.01 -11.92
N ILE A 170 7.12 8.30 -12.84
CA ILE A 170 5.65 8.25 -12.88
C ILE A 170 5.08 7.67 -11.58
N GLU A 171 5.64 6.56 -11.09
CA GLU A 171 5.13 5.93 -9.86
C GLU A 171 5.45 6.78 -8.61
N LYS A 172 6.57 7.53 -8.59
CA LYS A 172 6.80 8.57 -7.58
C LYS A 172 5.71 9.65 -7.60
N ASP A 173 5.43 10.24 -8.77
CA ASP A 173 4.43 11.30 -8.93
C ASP A 173 3.02 10.83 -8.58
N ARG A 174 2.74 9.53 -8.77
CA ARG A 174 1.51 8.89 -8.33
C ARG A 174 1.46 8.73 -6.81
N ILE A 175 2.47 8.09 -6.21
CA ILE A 175 2.51 7.87 -4.75
C ILE A 175 2.50 9.21 -4.01
N GLN A 176 3.15 10.25 -4.53
CA GLN A 176 3.10 11.59 -3.95
C GLN A 176 1.69 12.22 -3.99
N ARG A 177 0.90 11.98 -5.05
CA ARG A 177 -0.51 12.41 -5.09
C ARG A 177 -1.34 11.64 -4.07
N GLU A 178 -1.24 10.31 -4.06
CA GLU A 178 -1.92 9.47 -3.07
C GLU A 178 -1.53 9.88 -1.62
N LYS A 179 -0.26 10.26 -1.37
CA LYS A 179 0.23 10.79 -0.08
C LYS A 179 -0.44 12.13 0.26
N ASN A 180 -0.50 13.07 -0.67
CA ASN A 180 -1.15 14.37 -0.47
C ASN A 180 -2.67 14.23 -0.18
N GLU A 181 -3.33 13.24 -0.79
CA GLU A 181 -4.73 12.90 -0.49
C GLU A 181 -4.89 12.39 0.95
N TYR A 182 -3.95 11.59 1.47
CA TYR A 182 -3.92 11.22 2.88
C TYR A 182 -3.64 12.42 3.80
N ASP A 183 -2.74 13.35 3.44
CA ASP A 183 -2.48 14.56 4.22
C ASP A 183 -3.74 15.43 4.37
N GLN A 184 -4.50 15.63 3.29
CA GLN A 184 -5.77 16.35 3.31
C GLN A 184 -6.80 15.65 4.20
N LYS A 185 -6.91 14.32 4.06
CA LYS A 185 -7.83 13.49 4.84
C LYS A 185 -7.47 13.41 6.32
N ILE A 186 -6.19 13.48 6.67
CA ILE A 186 -5.73 13.64 8.05
C ILE A 186 -6.34 14.93 8.62
N HIS A 187 -6.20 16.04 7.91
CA HIS A 187 -6.71 17.33 8.39
C HIS A 187 -8.24 17.38 8.54
N GLU A 188 -8.98 16.77 7.60
CA GLU A 188 -10.44 16.59 7.73
C GLU A 188 -10.80 15.76 8.98
N LEU A 189 -10.06 14.69 9.24
CA LEU A 189 -10.27 13.84 10.41
C LEU A 189 -9.91 14.55 11.72
N GLU A 190 -8.87 15.38 11.76
CA GLU A 190 -8.53 16.22 12.92
C GLU A 190 -9.64 17.20 13.28
N GLN A 191 -10.24 17.87 12.27
CA GLN A 191 -11.38 18.75 12.47
C GLN A 191 -12.61 18.00 13.01
N LEU A 192 -12.85 16.78 12.50
CA LEU A 192 -13.92 15.90 13.01
C LEU A 192 -13.65 15.38 14.42
N GLU A 193 -12.39 15.12 14.78
CA GLU A 193 -12.00 14.73 16.14
C GLU A 193 -12.26 15.89 17.13
N GLN A 194 -11.87 17.12 16.79
CA GLN A 194 -12.15 18.30 17.60
C GLN A 194 -13.67 18.54 17.79
N LEU A 195 -14.45 18.36 16.72
CA LEU A 195 -15.92 18.46 16.80
C LEU A 195 -16.54 17.39 17.71
N GLU A 196 -16.06 16.14 17.65
CA GLU A 196 -16.58 15.07 18.51
C GLU A 196 -16.10 15.20 19.97
N LEU A 197 -14.92 15.77 20.23
CA LEU A 197 -14.49 16.16 21.57
C LEU A 197 -15.39 17.26 22.16
N ALA A 198 -15.77 18.26 21.36
CA ALA A 198 -16.73 19.29 21.79
C ALA A 198 -18.13 18.69 22.08
N ASN A 199 -18.58 17.75 21.23
CA ASN A 199 -19.81 16.99 21.48
C ASN A 199 -19.73 16.16 22.77
N LEU A 200 -18.59 15.51 23.04
CA LEU A 200 -18.34 14.75 24.26
C LEU A 200 -18.38 15.67 25.50
N GLN A 201 -17.74 16.83 25.45
CA GLN A 201 -17.76 17.82 26.54
C GLN A 201 -19.18 18.32 26.84
N LYS A 202 -19.96 18.67 25.81
CA LYS A 202 -21.37 19.05 25.93
C LYS A 202 -22.23 17.90 26.49
N THR A 203 -21.90 16.66 26.16
CA THR A 203 -22.56 15.46 26.69
C THR A 203 -22.21 15.24 28.17
N LEU A 204 -20.96 15.45 28.58
CA LEU A 204 -20.54 15.40 29.99
C LEU A 204 -21.24 16.47 30.85
N GLN A 205 -21.42 17.69 30.32
CA GLN A 205 -22.23 18.73 30.97
C GLN A 205 -23.68 18.28 31.18
N ARG A 206 -24.32 17.71 30.16
CA ARG A 206 -25.66 17.10 30.31
C ARG A 206 -25.69 15.96 31.33
N GLN A 207 -24.64 15.16 31.45
CA GLN A 207 -24.57 14.11 32.48
C GLN A 207 -24.55 14.71 33.90
N ASN A 208 -23.85 15.82 34.11
CA ASN A 208 -23.86 16.45 35.43
C ASN A 208 -25.24 17.06 35.76
N GLN A 209 -25.91 17.68 34.78
CA GLN A 209 -27.31 18.12 34.92
C GLN A 209 -28.27 16.96 35.23
N ALA A 210 -28.08 15.78 34.60
CA ALA A 210 -28.89 14.59 34.88
C ALA A 210 -28.66 14.06 36.31
N LYS A 211 -27.41 14.03 36.80
CA LYS A 211 -27.09 13.70 38.20
C LYS A 211 -27.66 14.71 39.18
N GLU A 212 -27.60 16.01 38.88
CA GLU A 212 -28.23 17.05 39.69
C GLU A 212 -29.75 16.85 39.76
N LYS A 213 -30.40 16.49 38.65
CA LYS A 213 -31.83 16.13 38.61
C LYS A 213 -32.14 14.89 39.46
N VAL A 214 -31.28 13.86 39.45
CA VAL A 214 -31.38 12.68 40.34
C VAL A 214 -31.24 13.10 41.81
N ASN A 215 -30.22 13.88 42.16
CA ASN A 215 -29.97 14.32 43.53
C ASN A 215 -31.12 15.19 44.06
N LEU A 216 -31.70 16.06 43.21
CA LEU A 216 -32.87 16.85 43.55
C LEU A 216 -34.13 15.97 43.70
N ALA A 217 -34.31 14.94 42.86
CA ALA A 217 -35.40 13.97 43.04
C ALA A 217 -35.27 13.14 44.33
N GLN A 218 -34.05 12.96 44.85
CA GLN A 218 -33.76 12.32 46.13
C GLN A 218 -33.87 13.25 47.34
N THR A 219 -33.81 14.57 47.18
CA THR A 219 -33.77 15.53 48.31
C THR A 219 -35.03 16.37 48.45
N LEU A 220 -35.64 16.82 47.35
CA LEU A 220 -36.88 17.60 47.34
C LEU A 220 -38.14 16.72 47.41
N SER A 221 -39.27 17.32 47.77
CA SER A 221 -40.58 16.68 47.59
C SER A 221 -41.00 16.67 46.12
N PRO A 222 -41.92 15.77 45.70
CA PRO A 222 -42.37 15.69 44.30
C PRO A 222 -42.90 17.01 43.73
N LYS A 223 -43.63 17.81 44.54
CA LYS A 223 -44.18 19.12 44.11
C LYS A 223 -43.11 20.18 43.85
N GLU A 224 -42.04 20.20 44.66
CA GLU A 224 -40.94 21.14 44.49
C GLU A 224 -40.06 20.77 43.28
N LEU A 225 -39.86 19.47 43.05
CA LEU A 225 -39.19 18.96 41.85
C LEU A 225 -40.00 19.31 40.59
N GLU A 226 -41.33 19.17 40.67
CA GLU A 226 -42.28 19.47 39.60
C GLU A 226 -42.33 20.95 39.25
N ALA A 227 -42.29 21.86 40.25
CA ALA A 227 -42.16 23.29 40.03
C ALA A 227 -40.81 23.69 39.40
N LYS A 228 -39.73 22.96 39.71
CA LYS A 228 -38.36 23.29 39.26
C LYS A 228 -37.99 22.70 37.88
N PHE A 229 -38.63 21.61 37.48
CA PHE A 229 -38.34 20.91 36.22
C PHE A 229 -39.54 20.73 35.27
N GLY A 230 -40.74 21.20 35.65
CA GLY A 230 -41.93 21.16 34.80
C GLY A 230 -42.51 19.75 34.60
N TYR A 231 -42.91 19.08 35.68
CA TYR A 231 -43.59 17.77 35.60
C TYR A 231 -45.12 17.86 35.47
N ASN A 232 -45.70 19.07 35.45
CA ASN A 232 -47.15 19.26 35.40
C ASN A 232 -47.73 19.06 34.00
N SER A 233 -48.31 17.87 33.81
CA SER A 233 -49.52 17.57 33.04
C SER A 233 -49.51 17.70 31.49
N THR A 234 -49.88 16.56 30.88
CA THR A 234 -50.52 16.39 29.55
C THR A 234 -49.81 16.90 28.29
N SER A 235 -49.35 15.93 27.50
CA SER A 235 -49.90 15.60 26.17
C SER A 235 -50.46 16.74 25.30
N SER A 236 -49.78 17.00 24.19
CA SER A 236 -50.35 17.45 22.91
C SER A 236 -49.47 16.91 21.79
#